data_AF-A0A369RLT2-F1
#
_entry.id   AF-A0A369RLT2-F1
#
_cell.length_a   1.000
_cell.length_b   1.000
_cell.length_c   1.000
_cell.angle_alpha   90.00
_cell.angle_beta   90.00
_cell.angle_gamma   90.00
#
_symmetry.space_group_name_H-M   'P 1'
#
loop_
_entity.id
_entity.type
_entity.pdbx_description
1 polymer ?
#
loop_
_entity_poly.entity_id
_entity_poly.type
_entity_poly.pdbx_seq_one_letter_code
_entity_poly.pdbx_strand_id
1 'polypeptide(L)'
;MIIKGKKLSPLAISLFLIWIASPIIEGKKWKTLTIAGFQPLSGSTVSYIGKITLPAGQLAIKDINARPDILPDYNLTMEFWNTE
;
A
#
# COMPACT_ATOMS: atom_id res chain seq x y z
N MET A 1 18.29 46.08 -6.69
CA MET A 1 17.17 45.55 -7.49
C MET A 1 16.02 45.24 -6.54
N ILE A 2 15.09 46.19 -6.37
CA ILE A 2 13.99 46.07 -5.41
C ILE A 2 12.84 45.36 -6.13
N ILE A 3 12.57 44.11 -5.78
CA ILE A 3 11.43 43.36 -6.29
C ILE A 3 10.18 43.97 -5.65
N LYS A 4 9.41 44.76 -6.41
CA LYS A 4 8.12 45.31 -5.97
C LYS A 4 7.19 44.15 -5.59
N GLY A 5 6.82 44.08 -4.31
CA GLY A 5 5.87 43.10 -3.79
C GLY A 5 4.49 43.30 -4.40
N LYS A 6 4.12 42.47 -5.37
CA LYS A 6 2.74 42.36 -5.84
C LYS A 6 1.93 41.66 -4.74
N LYS A 7 0.95 42.34 -4.16
CA LYS A 7 -0.02 41.73 -3.24
C LYS A 7 -0.78 40.62 -3.99
N LEU A 8 -0.68 39.39 -3.50
CA LEU A 8 -1.46 38.26 -4.00
C LEU A 8 -2.95 38.52 -3.75
N SER A 9 -3.78 38.29 -4.77
CA SER A 9 -5.21 38.48 -4.64
C SER A 9 -5.82 37.41 -3.71
N PRO A 10 -6.87 37.74 -2.95
CA PRO A 10 -7.56 36.76 -2.10
C PRO A 10 -8.08 35.55 -2.90
N LEU A 11 -8.38 35.75 -4.18
CA LEU A 11 -8.75 34.71 -5.14
C LEU A 11 -7.59 33.73 -5.40
N ALA A 12 -6.37 34.23 -5.57
CA ALA A 12 -5.18 33.40 -5.76
C ALA A 12 -4.85 32.58 -4.51
N ILE A 13 -5.06 33.15 -3.31
CA ILE A 13 -4.88 32.45 -2.04
C ILE A 13 -5.93 31.33 -1.89
N SER A 14 -7.20 31.61 -2.23
CA SER A 14 -8.28 30.62 -2.17
C SER A 14 -8.05 29.45 -3.13
N LEU A 15 -7.60 29.72 -4.36
CA LEU A 15 -7.26 28.68 -5.34
C LEU A 15 -6.08 27.82 -4.88
N PHE A 16 -5.07 28.43 -4.26
CA PHE A 16 -3.93 27.72 -3.73
C PHE A 16 -4.34 26.75 -2.60
N LEU A 17 -5.22 27.19 -1.68
CA LEU A 17 -5.73 26.37 -0.58
C LEU A 17 -6.56 25.17 -1.05
N ILE A 18 -7.34 25.31 -2.12
CA ILE A 18 -8.11 24.21 -2.73
C ILE A 18 -7.18 23.16 -3.35
N TRP A 19 -6.02 23.58 -3.86
CA TRP A 19 -5.02 22.70 -4.45
C TRP A 19 -4.29 21.85 -3.39
N ILE A 20 -3.97 22.43 -2.22
CA ILE A 20 -3.38 21.67 -1.09
C ILE A 20 -4.41 20.78 -0.39
N ALA A 21 -5.70 21.13 -0.46
CA ALA A 21 -6.81 20.37 0.12
C ALA A 21 -7.34 19.27 -0.82
N SER A 22 -6.74 19.10 -2.00
CA SER A 22 -7.07 17.94 -2.83
C SER A 22 -6.77 16.69 -1.99
N PRO A 23 -7.77 15.82 -1.74
CA PRO A 23 -7.52 14.60 -1.00
C PRO A 23 -6.40 13.88 -1.74
N ILE A 24 -5.37 13.48 -1.01
CA ILE A 24 -4.40 12.47 -1.46
C ILE A 24 -5.26 11.43 -2.16
N ILE A 25 -5.09 11.29 -3.48
CA ILE A 25 -5.92 10.42 -4.31
C ILE A 25 -5.91 9.07 -3.60
N GLU A 26 -7.01 8.76 -2.93
CA GLU A 26 -7.15 7.56 -2.13
C GLU A 26 -7.01 6.44 -3.15
N GLY A 27 -5.86 5.77 -3.16
CA GLY A 27 -5.49 4.81 -4.20
C GLY A 27 -6.59 3.78 -4.29
N LYS A 28 -7.49 3.92 -5.28
CA LYS A 28 -8.64 3.04 -5.41
C LYS A 28 -8.12 1.73 -6.00
N LYS A 29 -7.62 0.82 -5.17
CA LYS A 29 -7.08 -0.49 -5.58
C LYS A 29 -8.08 -1.23 -6.47
N TRP A 30 -7.77 -1.33 -7.77
CA TRP A 30 -8.67 -1.79 -8.83
C TRP A 30 -8.11 -2.94 -9.67
N LYS A 31 -6.81 -3.21 -9.51
CA LYS A 31 -6.11 -4.38 -10.08
C LYS A 31 -5.85 -5.40 -8.98
N THR A 32 -5.57 -6.63 -9.38
CA THR A 32 -5.12 -7.69 -8.46
C THR A 32 -3.70 -8.10 -8.82
N LEU A 33 -2.82 -8.15 -7.82
CA LEU A 33 -1.47 -8.71 -7.92
C LEU A 33 -1.40 -9.94 -7.02
N THR A 34 -1.17 -11.11 -7.61
CA THR A 34 -1.00 -12.37 -6.86
C THR A 34 0.47 -12.66 -6.70
N ILE A 35 0.92 -12.90 -5.47
CA ILE A 35 2.27 -13.44 -5.19
C ILE A 35 2.20 -14.92 -4.83
N ALA A 36 3.26 -15.66 -5.14
CA ALA A 36 3.41 -17.04 -4.72
C ALA A 36 4.14 -17.11 -3.37
N GLY A 37 3.62 -17.91 -2.44
CA GLY A 37 4.25 -18.23 -1.17
C GLY A 37 4.56 -19.72 -1.07
N PHE A 38 5.82 -20.09 -0.90
CA PHE A 38 6.25 -21.47 -0.74
C PHE A 38 6.63 -21.70 0.71
N GLN A 39 5.91 -22.60 1.40
CA GLN A 39 6.16 -22.86 2.82
C GLN A 39 6.12 -24.36 3.13
N PRO A 40 6.97 -24.85 4.05
CA PRO A 40 6.89 -26.21 4.55
C PRO A 40 5.73 -26.29 5.54
N LEU A 41 4.57 -26.79 5.09
CA LEU A 41 3.36 -26.87 5.93
C LEU A 41 3.13 -28.28 6.49
N SER A 42 3.73 -29.28 5.86
CA SER A 42 3.80 -30.68 6.28
C SER A 42 5.26 -31.10 6.50
N GLY A 43 5.47 -32.37 6.85
CA GLY A 43 6.81 -32.97 6.92
C GLY A 43 7.64 -32.55 8.15
N SER A 44 8.96 -32.45 7.96
CA SER A 44 9.98 -32.58 9.01
C SER A 44 10.20 -31.32 9.88
N THR A 45 11.39 -31.21 10.50
CA THR A 45 11.87 -30.25 11.52
C THR A 45 11.48 -28.78 11.30
N VAL A 46 11.23 -28.37 10.05
CA VAL A 46 10.95 -26.97 9.69
C VAL A 46 9.47 -26.65 9.46
N SER A 47 8.57 -27.64 9.53
CA SER A 47 7.13 -27.42 9.32
C SER A 47 6.50 -26.44 10.34
N TYR A 48 7.07 -26.37 11.54
CA TYR A 48 6.71 -25.38 12.55
C TYR A 48 6.97 -23.94 12.08
N ILE A 49 8.05 -23.71 11.31
CA ILE A 49 8.36 -22.40 10.73
C ILE A 49 7.28 -22.03 9.73
N GLY A 50 6.94 -22.91 8.78
CA GLY A 50 5.87 -22.66 7.81
C GLY A 50 4.52 -22.36 8.47
N LYS A 51 4.17 -23.08 9.55
CA LYS A 51 2.94 -22.82 10.32
C LYS A 51 2.92 -21.44 10.99
N ILE A 52 4.08 -20.83 11.27
CA ILE A 52 4.19 -19.47 11.82
C ILE A 52 4.24 -18.42 10.70
N THR A 53 5.02 -18.67 9.66
CA THR A 53 5.27 -17.69 8.60
C THR A 53 4.08 -17.53 7.65
N LEU A 54 3.21 -18.53 7.54
CA LEU A 54 2.00 -18.47 6.71
C LEU A 54 1.01 -17.41 7.25
N PRO A 55 0.58 -17.47 8.52
CA PRO A 55 -0.22 -16.40 9.13
C PRO A 55 0.44 -15.03 9.07
N ALA A 56 1.76 -14.95 9.27
CA ALA A 56 2.50 -13.69 9.19
C ALA A 56 2.42 -13.07 7.78
N GLY A 57 2.57 -13.88 6.73
CA GLY A 57 2.40 -13.43 5.35
C GLY A 57 0.97 -12.97 5.04
N GLN A 58 -0.04 -13.67 5.57
CA GLN A 58 -1.44 -13.26 5.44
C GLN A 58 -1.71 -11.91 6.12
N LEU A 59 -1.13 -11.70 7.31
CA LEU A 59 -1.23 -10.42 8.02
C LEU A 59 -0.55 -9.29 7.24
N ALA A 60 0.65 -9.52 6.70
CA ALA A 60 1.35 -8.53 5.89
C ALA A 60 0.53 -8.10 4.65
N ILE A 61 -0.16 -9.04 4.00
CA ILE A 61 -1.04 -8.72 2.87
C ILE A 61 -2.22 -7.84 3.31
N LYS A 62 -2.82 -8.15 4.45
CA LYS A 62 -3.90 -7.34 5.02
C LYS A 62 -3.42 -5.92 5.29
N ASP A 63 -2.24 -5.76 5.89
CA ASP A 63 -1.65 -4.46 6.20
C ASP A 63 -1.33 -3.65 4.92
N ILE A 64 -0.78 -4.30 3.89
CA ILE A 64 -0.50 -3.67 2.60
C ILE A 64 -1.80 -3.21 1.92
N ASN A 65 -2.84 -4.01 1.95
CA ASN A 65 -4.13 -3.66 1.34
C ASN A 65 -4.88 -2.56 2.08
N ALA A 66 -4.65 -2.42 3.39
CA ALA A 66 -5.22 -1.34 4.19
C ALA A 66 -4.52 0.01 3.98
N ARG A 67 -3.34 0.02 3.34
CA ARG A 67 -2.53 1.21 3.11
C ARG A 67 -2.76 1.79 1.70
N PRO A 68 -3.33 3.00 1.58
CA PRO A 68 -3.54 3.63 0.28
C PRO A 68 -2.23 4.11 -0.37
N ASP A 69 -1.16 4.27 0.41
CA ASP A 69 0.16 4.70 -0.04
C ASP A 69 1.04 3.56 -0.56
N ILE A 70 0.68 2.30 -0.29
CA ILE A 70 1.41 1.11 -0.76
C ILE A 70 0.56 0.37 -1.78
N LEU A 71 1.13 0.15 -2.97
CA LEU A 71 0.43 -0.49 -4.10
C LEU A 71 -0.95 0.17 -4.34
N PRO A 72 -0.97 1.48 -4.66
CA PRO A 72 -2.21 2.28 -4.69
C PRO A 72 -3.25 1.76 -5.70
N ASP A 73 -2.80 1.07 -6.75
CA ASP A 73 -3.67 0.50 -7.78
C ASP A 73 -4.00 -0.99 -7.56
N TYR A 74 -3.32 -1.68 -6.64
CA TYR A 74 -3.39 -3.13 -6.53
C TYR A 74 -3.91 -3.61 -5.18
N ASN A 75 -4.87 -4.54 -5.23
CA ASN A 75 -5.13 -5.49 -4.16
C ASN A 75 -4.11 -6.62 -4.28
N LEU A 76 -3.33 -6.82 -3.22
CA LEU A 76 -2.38 -7.92 -3.11
C LEU A 76 -3.11 -9.18 -2.62
N THR A 77 -2.85 -10.30 -3.27
CA THR A 77 -3.29 -11.64 -2.84
C THR A 77 -2.10 -12.58 -2.82
N MET A 78 -2.21 -13.72 -2.15
CA MET A 78 -1.17 -14.74 -2.14
C MET A 78 -1.74 -16.13 -2.29
N GLU A 79 -1.11 -16.90 -3.17
CA GLU A 79 -1.33 -18.33 -3.34
C GLU A 79 -0.21 -19.10 -2.64
N PHE A 80 -0.59 -20.03 -1.78
CA PHE A 80 0.36 -20.79 -0.99
C PHE A 80 0.51 -22.22 -1.50
N TRP A 81 1.76 -22.67 -1.51
CA TRP A 81 2.14 -24.01 -1.92
C TRP A 81 2.91 -24.67 -0.79
N ASN A 82 2.45 -25.86 -0.41
CA ASN A 82 3.19 -26.71 0.50
C ASN A 82 4.38 -27.32 -0.25
N THR A 83 5.58 -27.16 0.31
CA THR A 83 6.82 -27.65 -0.31
C THR A 83 7.20 -29.07 0.11
N GLU A 84 6.45 -29.69 1.03
CA GLU A 84 6.72 -31.02 1.59
C GLU A 84 5.54 -32.00 1.43
#